data_AF-A0A7V3NVT3-F1
#
_entry.id   AF-A0A7V3NVT3-F1
#
_cell.length_a   1.000
_cell.length_b   1.000
_cell.length_c   1.000
_cell.angle_alpha   90.00
_cell.angle_beta   90.00
_cell.angle_gamma   90.00
#
_symmetry.space_group_name_H-M   'P 1'
#
loop_
_entity.id
_entity.type
_entity.pdbx_description
1 polymer ?
#
loop_
_entity_poly.entity_id
_entity_poly.type
_entity_poly.pdbx_seq_one_letter_code
_entity_poly.pdbx_strand_id
1 'polypeptide(L)'
;MKMINVSEKQETHRRARAIARLLVEKETIKLIKEGRIEKGDPVEASKLVGLSGTKFTAQVLPFCHPIRVTSAKVETKLYDEGIIEIYSEVECIDRTGAEMEALMACGMAALNFYDMLKRYDRWIKITDLRLLEKEGGKSGNVKLDYEFKGKVIFLGKSEKRGLKDKVQSLKLVENFGVEGDVHAGTERQVSLFPLEALAKVPKGKFTFPLDQLTENISILGIPEYLLLPGK
;
A
#
# COMPACT_ATOMS: atom_id res chain seq x y z
N MET A 1 -28.79 15.68 1.50
CA MET A 1 -27.34 15.74 1.22
C MET A 1 -27.01 17.18 0.82
N LYS A 2 -25.92 17.79 1.30
CA LYS A 2 -25.58 19.19 0.97
C LYS A 2 -24.07 19.44 1.05
N MET A 3 -23.59 20.36 0.21
CA MET A 3 -22.26 20.95 0.34
C MET A 3 -22.21 21.89 1.55
N ILE A 4 -21.09 21.92 2.27
CA ILE A 4 -20.93 22.78 3.46
C ILE A 4 -20.56 24.19 3.01
N ASN A 5 -21.23 25.22 3.56
CA ASN A 5 -20.84 26.60 3.30
C ASN A 5 -19.47 26.88 3.96
N VAL A 6 -18.52 27.39 3.18
CA VAL A 6 -17.18 27.76 3.63
C VAL A 6 -16.92 29.25 3.51
N SER A 7 -17.90 30.09 3.14
CA SER A 7 -17.73 31.52 2.82
C SER A 7 -17.04 32.35 3.91
N GLU A 8 -17.29 32.02 5.18
CA GLU A 8 -16.72 32.72 6.35
C GLU A 8 -15.26 32.30 6.66
N LYS A 9 -14.77 31.23 6.03
CA LYS A 9 -13.37 30.80 6.20
C LYS A 9 -12.46 31.67 5.34
N GLN A 10 -11.28 31.98 5.88
CA GLN A 10 -10.23 32.64 5.11
C GLN A 10 -9.59 31.68 4.11
N GLU A 11 -9.16 32.23 2.98
CA GLU A 11 -8.33 31.51 2.02
C GLU A 11 -6.90 31.42 2.57
N THR A 12 -6.35 30.22 2.59
CA THR A 12 -4.98 29.97 3.05
C THR A 12 -4.29 29.05 2.07
N HIS A 13 -2.96 29.05 2.06
CA HIS A 13 -2.20 27.96 1.44
C HIS A 13 -2.53 26.64 2.14
N ARG A 14 -2.70 25.58 1.35
CA ARG A 14 -3.05 24.25 1.81
C ARG A 14 -2.33 23.23 0.94
N ARG A 15 -1.93 22.13 1.56
CA ARG A 15 -1.22 21.03 0.91
C ARG A 15 -1.80 19.71 1.37
N ALA A 16 -1.91 18.74 0.48
CA ALA A 16 -2.31 17.38 0.81
C ALA A 16 -1.43 16.39 0.05
N ARG A 17 -1.03 15.31 0.72
CA ARG A 17 -0.28 14.22 0.14
C ARG A 17 -1.07 12.93 0.29
N ALA A 18 -1.13 12.14 -0.76
CA ALA A 18 -1.79 10.84 -0.75
C ALA A 18 -0.90 9.75 -1.35
N ILE A 19 -1.28 8.50 -1.09
CA ILE A 19 -0.71 7.32 -1.68
C ILE A 19 -1.83 6.41 -2.20
N ALA A 20 -1.56 5.66 -3.26
CA ALA A 20 -2.24 4.42 -3.61
C ALA A 20 -1.19 3.35 -3.94
N ARG A 21 -1.56 2.08 -3.80
CA ARG A 21 -0.72 0.95 -4.20
C ARG A 21 -1.43 0.02 -5.17
N LEU A 22 -0.68 -0.57 -6.08
CA LEU A 22 -1.11 -1.74 -6.84
C LEU A 22 -0.24 -2.93 -6.48
N LEU A 23 -0.88 -4.06 -6.21
CA LEU A 23 -0.23 -5.35 -6.14
C LEU A 23 -0.39 -6.04 -7.48
N VAL A 24 0.74 -6.34 -8.11
CA VAL A 24 0.85 -6.95 -9.44
C VAL A 24 1.79 -8.15 -9.37
N GLU A 25 1.79 -8.97 -10.41
CA GLU A 25 2.81 -10.01 -10.58
C GLU A 25 4.21 -9.41 -10.80
N LYS A 26 5.25 -10.08 -10.32
CA LYS A 26 6.65 -9.62 -10.47
C LYS A 26 7.05 -9.45 -11.94
N GLU A 27 6.56 -10.34 -12.80
CA GLU A 27 6.81 -10.27 -14.24
C GLU A 27 6.20 -9.00 -14.87
N THR A 28 5.09 -8.49 -14.33
CA THR A 28 4.50 -7.22 -14.79
C THR A 28 5.43 -6.05 -14.52
N ILE A 29 6.08 -6.00 -13.35
CA ILE A 29 7.09 -4.96 -13.03
C ILE A 29 8.26 -5.02 -14.01
N LYS A 30 8.73 -6.23 -14.31
CA LYS A 30 9.81 -6.44 -15.29
C LYS A 30 9.42 -5.93 -16.69
N LEU A 31 8.22 -6.26 -17.17
CA LEU A 31 7.73 -5.78 -18.46
C LEU A 31 7.62 -4.23 -18.53
N ILE A 32 7.23 -3.59 -17.43
CA ILE A 32 7.21 -2.12 -17.32
C ILE A 32 8.63 -1.56 -17.45
N LYS A 33 9.57 -2.08 -16.65
CA LYS A 33 10.98 -1.62 -16.65
C LYS A 33 11.68 -1.85 -17.99
N GLU A 34 11.33 -2.93 -18.70
CA GLU A 34 11.85 -3.24 -20.04
C GLU A 34 11.15 -2.47 -21.17
N GLY A 35 10.09 -1.69 -20.88
CA GLY A 35 9.34 -0.96 -21.89
C GLY A 35 8.57 -1.85 -22.87
N ARG A 36 8.13 -3.04 -22.42
CA ARG A 36 7.49 -4.07 -23.25
C ARG A 36 5.96 -4.08 -23.17
N ILE A 37 5.38 -3.03 -22.59
CA ILE A 37 3.93 -2.84 -22.54
C ILE A 37 3.46 -2.27 -23.87
N GLU A 38 2.61 -3.00 -24.59
CA GLU A 38 2.16 -2.64 -25.94
C GLU A 38 1.43 -1.29 -26.01
N LYS A 39 0.72 -0.93 -24.94
CA LYS A 39 -0.01 0.34 -24.84
C LYS A 39 0.90 1.57 -24.64
N GLY A 40 2.22 1.37 -24.53
CA GLY A 40 3.19 2.41 -24.19
C GLY A 40 3.52 2.42 -22.69
N ASP A 41 4.23 3.47 -22.26
CA ASP A 41 4.72 3.61 -20.89
C ASP A 41 3.57 3.82 -19.88
N PRO A 42 3.28 2.83 -19.01
CA PRO A 42 2.22 2.95 -18.01
C PRO A 42 2.51 3.99 -16.94
N VAL A 43 3.78 4.27 -16.65
CA VAL A 43 4.17 5.24 -15.61
C VAL A 43 3.87 6.65 -16.07
N GLU A 44 4.33 7.03 -17.25
CA GLU A 44 4.07 8.36 -17.80
C GLU A 44 2.58 8.55 -18.12
N ALA A 45 1.91 7.56 -18.71
CA ALA A 45 0.47 7.63 -18.95
C ALA A 45 -0.34 7.82 -17.65
N SER A 46 -0.02 7.05 -16.60
CA SER A 46 -0.76 7.12 -15.33
C SER A 46 -0.47 8.41 -14.56
N LYS A 47 0.74 8.96 -14.69
CA LYS A 47 1.08 10.29 -14.16
C LYS A 47 0.20 11.39 -14.79
N LEU A 48 0.02 11.37 -16.10
CA LEU A 48 -0.87 12.33 -16.79
C LEU A 48 -2.33 12.18 -16.37
N VAL A 49 -2.80 10.94 -16.21
CA VAL A 49 -4.17 10.68 -15.73
C VAL A 49 -4.34 11.14 -14.27
N GLY A 50 -3.35 10.91 -13.41
CA GLY A 50 -3.37 11.41 -12.03
C GLY A 50 -3.37 12.95 -11.96
N LEU A 51 -2.55 13.62 -12.77
CA LEU A 51 -2.54 15.09 -12.87
C LEU A 51 -3.87 15.64 -13.39
N SER A 52 -4.55 14.91 -14.28
CA SER A 52 -5.89 15.27 -14.72
C SER A 52 -6.90 15.12 -13.58
N GLY A 53 -6.76 14.07 -12.77
CA GLY A 53 -7.64 13.80 -11.63
C GLY A 53 -7.75 14.94 -10.64
N THR A 54 -6.66 15.66 -10.36
CA THR A 54 -6.70 16.83 -9.46
C THR A 54 -7.66 17.92 -9.95
N LYS A 55 -7.87 18.04 -11.27
CA LYS A 55 -8.71 19.07 -11.89
C LYS A 55 -10.17 18.65 -12.03
N PHE A 56 -10.44 17.35 -12.06
CA PHE A 56 -11.78 16.79 -12.24
C PHE A 56 -12.46 16.40 -10.93
N THR A 57 -11.78 16.50 -9.78
CA THR A 57 -12.30 16.10 -8.46
C THR A 57 -13.71 16.62 -8.16
N ALA A 58 -13.94 17.93 -8.24
CA ALA A 58 -15.24 18.53 -7.95
C ALA A 58 -16.32 18.22 -9.00
N GLN A 59 -15.94 17.80 -10.21
CA GLN A 59 -16.89 17.33 -11.23
C GLN A 59 -17.36 15.90 -10.96
N VAL A 60 -16.50 15.07 -10.35
CA VAL A 60 -16.82 13.68 -10.02
C VAL A 60 -17.46 13.55 -8.64
N LEU A 61 -17.04 14.35 -7.66
CA LEU A 61 -17.49 14.29 -6.28
C LEU A 61 -18.41 15.48 -5.96
N PRO A 62 -19.76 15.31 -5.98
CA PRO A 62 -20.72 16.43 -6.02
C PRO A 62 -20.70 17.40 -4.83
N PHE A 63 -20.11 17.00 -3.70
CA PHE A 63 -20.04 17.83 -2.50
C PHE A 63 -18.64 18.39 -2.23
N CYS A 64 -17.67 18.12 -3.10
CA CYS A 64 -16.38 18.81 -3.07
C CYS A 64 -16.54 20.22 -3.64
N HIS A 65 -15.96 21.20 -2.96
CA HIS A 65 -15.86 22.54 -3.53
C HIS A 65 -14.86 22.53 -4.68
N PRO A 66 -15.13 23.25 -5.78
CA PRO A 66 -14.08 23.58 -6.73
C PRO A 66 -12.99 24.40 -6.01
N ILE A 67 -11.74 23.96 -6.08
CA ILE A 67 -10.60 24.68 -5.50
C ILE A 67 -9.61 25.12 -6.57
N ARG A 68 -8.88 26.19 -6.28
CA ARG A 68 -7.80 26.68 -7.15
C ARG A 68 -6.51 25.93 -6.86
N VAL A 69 -6.32 24.79 -7.54
CA VAL A 69 -5.06 24.03 -7.50
C VAL A 69 -3.92 24.90 -8.03
N THR A 70 -2.89 25.10 -7.22
CA THR A 70 -1.70 25.91 -7.56
C THR A 70 -0.52 25.05 -7.98
N SER A 71 -0.41 23.84 -7.43
CA SER A 71 0.62 22.86 -7.78
C SER A 71 0.06 21.44 -7.63
N ALA A 72 0.51 20.53 -8.49
CA ALA A 72 0.20 19.11 -8.40
C ALA A 72 1.39 18.28 -8.87
N LYS A 73 1.75 17.26 -8.10
CA LYS A 73 2.78 16.28 -8.42
C LYS A 73 2.21 14.88 -8.31
N VAL A 74 2.56 14.02 -9.25
CA VAL A 74 2.29 12.58 -9.19
C VAL A 74 3.59 11.84 -9.46
N GLU A 75 3.96 10.93 -8.56
CA GLU A 75 5.19 10.14 -8.62
C GLU A 75 4.85 8.67 -8.50
N THR A 76 5.58 7.83 -9.24
CA THR A 76 5.44 6.37 -9.15
C THR A 76 6.75 5.75 -8.69
N LYS A 77 6.68 4.77 -7.80
CA LYS A 77 7.79 3.88 -7.44
C LYS A 77 7.41 2.44 -7.78
N LEU A 78 8.36 1.73 -8.41
CA LEU A 78 8.20 0.33 -8.79
C LEU A 78 9.11 -0.53 -7.92
N TYR A 79 8.55 -1.58 -7.34
CA TYR A 79 9.23 -2.54 -6.48
C TYR A 79 9.18 -3.92 -7.14
N ASP A 80 10.33 -4.60 -7.20
CA ASP A 80 10.48 -5.89 -7.90
C ASP A 80 9.64 -7.01 -7.28
N GLU A 81 9.15 -6.81 -6.06
CA GLU A 81 8.24 -7.69 -5.35
C GLU A 81 6.81 -7.70 -5.92
N GLY A 82 6.54 -6.89 -6.96
CA GLY A 82 5.20 -6.79 -7.55
C GLY A 82 4.37 -5.66 -6.93
N ILE A 83 5.01 -4.52 -6.62
CA ILE A 83 4.33 -3.37 -6.01
C ILE A 83 4.56 -2.12 -6.86
N ILE A 84 3.48 -1.41 -7.14
CA ILE A 84 3.51 -0.07 -7.71
C ILE A 84 2.96 0.88 -6.65
N GLU A 85 3.77 1.81 -6.17
CA GLU A 85 3.31 2.88 -5.29
C GLU A 85 3.14 4.16 -6.08
N ILE A 86 1.99 4.82 -5.90
CA ILE A 86 1.66 6.09 -6.53
C ILE A 86 1.49 7.12 -5.44
N TYR A 87 2.30 8.16 -5.48
CA TYR A 87 2.24 9.28 -4.57
C TYR A 87 1.66 10.48 -5.30
N SER A 88 0.83 11.25 -4.61
CA SER A 88 0.42 12.57 -5.06
C SER A 88 0.71 13.61 -4.00
N GLU A 89 1.00 14.83 -4.45
CA GLU A 89 1.03 16.03 -3.63
C GLU A 89 0.28 17.12 -4.38
N VAL A 90 -0.68 17.75 -3.71
CA VAL A 90 -1.52 18.81 -4.30
C VAL A 90 -1.52 20.00 -3.36
N GLU A 91 -1.32 21.17 -3.93
CA GLU A 91 -1.39 22.46 -3.24
C GLU A 91 -2.50 23.33 -3.81
N CYS A 92 -3.10 24.14 -2.96
CA CYS A 92 -4.08 25.15 -3.35
C CYS A 92 -4.00 26.39 -2.44
N ILE A 93 -4.63 27.47 -2.89
CA ILE A 93 -4.97 28.62 -2.04
C ILE A 93 -6.49 28.71 -2.01
N ASP A 94 -7.10 28.25 -0.92
CA ASP A 94 -8.56 28.19 -0.82
C ASP A 94 -9.09 28.09 0.62
N ARG A 95 -10.43 28.09 0.76
CA ARG A 95 -11.18 27.97 2.02
C ARG A 95 -11.32 26.53 2.52
N THR A 96 -11.03 25.56 1.66
CA THR A 96 -11.03 24.12 1.96
C THR A 96 -9.77 23.44 1.44
N GLY A 97 -9.41 22.29 2.02
CA GLY A 97 -8.19 21.56 1.66
C GLY A 97 -8.28 20.79 0.35
N ALA A 98 -7.11 20.34 -0.10
CA ALA A 98 -6.89 19.60 -1.34
C ALA A 98 -6.84 18.08 -1.11
N GLU A 99 -7.38 17.59 0.02
CA GLU A 99 -7.34 16.16 0.36
C GLU A 99 -7.96 15.28 -0.72
N MET A 100 -9.09 15.73 -1.26
CA MET A 100 -9.82 14.96 -2.27
C MET A 100 -9.11 14.99 -3.62
N GLU A 101 -8.46 16.08 -3.99
CA GLU A 101 -7.66 16.20 -5.20
C GLU A 101 -6.43 15.28 -5.16
N ALA A 102 -5.76 15.18 -4.01
CA ALA A 102 -4.65 14.27 -3.81
C ALA A 102 -5.10 12.80 -3.92
N LEU A 103 -6.20 12.43 -3.25
CA LEU A 103 -6.77 11.08 -3.33
C LEU A 103 -7.26 10.75 -4.75
N MET A 104 -7.91 11.70 -5.43
CA MET A 104 -8.40 11.53 -6.78
C MET A 104 -7.25 11.28 -7.76
N ALA A 105 -6.14 12.02 -7.62
CA ALA A 105 -4.94 11.82 -8.43
C ALA A 105 -4.38 10.40 -8.29
N CYS A 106 -4.20 9.92 -7.07
CA CYS A 106 -3.72 8.56 -6.80
C CYS A 106 -4.71 7.50 -7.32
N GLY A 107 -6.00 7.67 -7.07
CA GLY A 107 -7.05 6.74 -7.49
C GLY A 107 -7.17 6.62 -9.01
N MET A 108 -7.20 7.75 -9.72
CA MET A 108 -7.27 7.75 -11.18
C MET A 108 -6.00 7.19 -11.82
N ALA A 109 -4.82 7.54 -11.30
CA ALA A 109 -3.57 6.93 -11.75
C ALA A 109 -3.56 5.41 -11.55
N ALA A 110 -4.05 4.92 -10.40
CA ALA A 110 -4.15 3.49 -10.14
C ALA A 110 -5.11 2.77 -11.09
N LEU A 111 -6.26 3.38 -11.40
CA LEU A 111 -7.20 2.84 -12.40
C LEU A 111 -6.57 2.80 -13.79
N ASN A 112 -5.76 3.81 -14.15
CA ASN A 112 -5.04 3.81 -15.43
C ASN A 112 -3.98 2.71 -15.50
N PHE A 113 -3.19 2.52 -14.43
CA PHE A 113 -2.26 1.38 -14.35
C PHE A 113 -3.01 0.05 -14.54
N TYR A 114 -4.16 -0.13 -13.89
CA TYR A 114 -4.98 -1.32 -14.12
C TYR A 114 -5.35 -1.46 -15.60
N ASP A 115 -5.85 -0.41 -16.24
CA ASP A 115 -6.23 -0.46 -17.66
C ASP A 115 -5.05 -0.81 -18.59
N MET A 116 -3.88 -0.26 -18.31
CA MET A 116 -2.64 -0.47 -19.05
C MET A 116 -2.10 -1.89 -18.90
N LEU A 117 -2.26 -2.49 -17.72
CA LEU A 117 -1.58 -3.73 -17.33
C LEU A 117 -2.49 -4.97 -17.34
N LYS A 118 -3.82 -4.83 -17.38
CA LYS A 118 -4.78 -5.94 -17.25
C LYS A 118 -4.62 -7.10 -18.24
N ARG A 119 -3.89 -6.89 -19.34
CA ARG A 119 -3.56 -7.93 -20.33
C ARG A 119 -2.47 -8.88 -19.83
N TYR A 120 -1.52 -8.35 -19.05
CA TYR A 120 -0.36 -9.07 -18.52
C TYR A 120 -0.61 -9.61 -17.12
N ASP A 121 -1.41 -8.89 -16.34
CA ASP A 121 -1.87 -9.30 -15.02
C ASP A 121 -3.36 -8.98 -14.87
N ARG A 122 -4.20 -10.01 -14.82
CA ARG A 122 -5.66 -9.85 -14.81
C ARG A 122 -6.21 -9.49 -13.44
N TRP A 123 -5.50 -9.82 -12.36
CA TRP A 123 -6.03 -9.81 -10.99
C TRP A 123 -5.31 -8.79 -10.10
N ILE A 124 -4.87 -7.70 -10.71
CA ILE A 124 -4.25 -6.56 -10.05
C ILE A 124 -5.13 -6.07 -8.90
N LYS A 125 -4.54 -5.81 -7.74
CA LYS A 125 -5.27 -5.27 -6.58
C LYS A 125 -4.85 -3.84 -6.32
N ILE A 126 -5.79 -2.90 -6.43
CA ILE A 126 -5.60 -1.54 -5.94
C ILE A 126 -5.87 -1.55 -4.43
N THR A 127 -4.89 -1.09 -3.65
CA THR A 127 -4.92 -1.09 -2.18
C THR A 127 -4.38 0.22 -1.64
N ASP A 128 -4.60 0.46 -0.34
CA ASP A 128 -4.01 1.56 0.42
C ASP A 128 -4.14 2.95 -0.22
N LEU A 129 -5.31 3.25 -0.82
CA LEU A 129 -5.65 4.61 -1.23
C LEU A 129 -5.98 5.45 0.02
N ARG A 130 -5.07 6.35 0.40
CA ARG A 130 -5.20 7.14 1.64
C ARG A 130 -4.38 8.42 1.62
N LEU A 131 -4.67 9.31 2.56
CA LEU A 131 -3.83 10.48 2.86
C LEU A 131 -2.59 10.08 3.67
N LEU A 132 -1.48 10.75 3.40
CA LEU A 132 -0.23 10.67 4.17
C LEU A 132 -0.04 11.91 5.05
N GLU A 133 -0.42 13.08 4.53
CA GLU A 133 -0.17 14.37 5.18
C GLU A 133 -1.19 15.38 4.66
N LYS A 134 -1.58 16.31 5.51
CA LYS A 134 -2.25 17.53 5.10
C LYS A 134 -1.81 18.72 5.92
N GLU A 135 -1.82 19.88 5.30
CA GLU A 135 -1.37 21.12 5.89
C GLU A 135 -2.33 22.25 5.54
N GLY A 136 -2.51 23.17 6.50
CA GLY A 136 -3.28 24.39 6.31
C GLY A 136 -4.71 24.35 6.87
N GLY A 137 -5.29 25.52 7.07
CA GLY A 137 -6.57 25.71 7.77
C GLY A 137 -6.49 25.45 9.28
N LYS A 138 -7.67 25.31 9.90
CA LYS A 138 -7.81 25.20 11.37
C LYS A 138 -7.03 24.04 11.99
N SER A 139 -6.84 22.95 11.24
CA SER A 139 -6.23 21.71 11.72
C SER A 139 -4.70 21.73 11.72
N GLY A 140 -4.06 22.74 11.12
CA GLY A 140 -2.60 22.82 11.00
C GLY A 140 -1.99 21.75 10.09
N ASN A 141 -0.75 21.36 10.36
CA ASN A 141 -0.08 20.23 9.71
C ASN A 141 -0.39 18.94 10.46
N VAL A 142 -1.06 18.00 9.78
CA VAL A 142 -1.37 16.67 10.27
C VAL A 142 -0.72 15.67 9.35
N LYS A 143 0.27 14.97 9.87
CA LYS A 143 0.88 13.81 9.21
C LYS A 143 0.28 12.53 9.79
N LEU A 144 -0.07 11.60 8.92
CA LEU A 144 -0.54 10.29 9.35
C LEU A 144 0.68 9.54 9.92
N ASP A 145 0.66 9.29 11.23
CA ASP A 145 1.54 8.31 11.86
C ASP A 145 0.95 6.92 11.59
N TYR A 146 1.28 6.37 10.43
CA TYR A 146 0.73 5.10 10.00
C TYR A 146 1.63 3.93 10.41
N GLU A 147 1.20 3.21 11.43
CA GLU A 147 1.72 1.90 11.77
C GLU A 147 0.84 0.81 11.15
N PHE A 148 1.44 -0.16 10.46
CA PHE A 148 0.73 -1.39 10.13
C PHE A 148 0.52 -2.19 11.41
N LYS A 149 -0.74 -2.30 11.85
CA LYS A 149 -1.10 -3.11 13.02
C LYS A 149 -1.47 -4.51 12.58
N GLY A 150 -0.65 -5.47 12.97
CA GLY A 150 -0.93 -6.89 12.82
C GLY A 150 -1.29 -7.54 14.14
N LYS A 151 -2.00 -8.66 14.06
CA LYS A 151 -2.22 -9.59 15.16
C LYS A 151 -1.38 -10.84 14.91
N VAL A 152 -0.61 -11.25 15.90
CA VAL A 152 0.00 -12.58 15.92
C VAL A 152 -1.11 -13.60 16.17
N ILE A 153 -1.29 -14.52 15.22
CA ILE A 153 -2.30 -15.59 15.27
C ILE A 153 -1.68 -16.89 15.79
N PHE A 154 -0.42 -17.13 15.45
CA PHE A 154 0.30 -18.34 15.85
C PHE A 154 1.76 -18.03 16.16
N LEU A 155 2.28 -18.72 17.18
CA LEU A 155 3.70 -18.75 17.52
C LEU A 155 4.13 -20.22 17.58
N GLY A 156 5.19 -20.53 16.85
CA GLY A 156 5.77 -21.86 16.75
C GLY A 156 7.27 -21.85 17.03
N LYS A 157 7.75 -22.84 17.76
CA LYS A 157 9.17 -23.13 17.95
C LYS A 157 9.42 -24.60 17.71
N SER A 158 10.58 -24.96 17.17
CA SER A 158 10.99 -26.37 17.14
C SER A 158 12.41 -26.57 17.62
N GLU A 159 12.61 -27.66 18.35
CA GLU A 159 13.93 -28.16 18.77
C GLU A 159 14.62 -28.97 17.66
N LYS A 160 13.87 -29.43 16.64
CA LYS A 160 14.38 -30.24 15.51
C LYS A 160 13.78 -29.79 14.18
N ARG A 161 14.48 -29.99 13.06
CA ARG A 161 13.93 -29.63 11.73
C ARG A 161 12.61 -30.38 11.47
N GLY A 162 11.54 -29.64 11.17
CA GLY A 162 10.21 -30.21 10.94
C GLY A 162 9.07 -29.32 11.41
N LEU A 163 8.00 -29.93 11.92
CA LEU A 163 6.86 -29.25 12.53
C LEU A 163 7.31 -28.40 13.73
N LYS A 164 6.59 -27.30 13.99
CA LYS A 164 6.83 -26.43 15.15
C LYS A 164 5.74 -26.64 16.20
N ASP A 165 6.15 -26.72 17.46
CA ASP A 165 5.24 -26.79 18.59
C ASP A 165 4.70 -25.39 18.91
N LYS A 166 3.40 -25.33 19.22
CA LYS A 166 2.74 -24.09 19.59
C LYS A 166 3.24 -23.61 20.95
N VAL A 167 3.63 -22.34 21.04
CA VAL A 167 4.11 -21.72 22.27
C VAL A 167 3.34 -20.44 22.58
N GLN A 168 3.33 -20.02 23.85
CA GLN A 168 2.65 -18.79 24.28
C GLN A 168 3.44 -17.53 23.96
N SER A 169 4.76 -17.62 23.93
CA SER A 169 5.67 -16.50 23.66
C SER A 169 6.95 -17.01 23.01
N LEU A 170 7.59 -16.11 22.27
CA LEU A 170 8.93 -16.29 21.71
C LEU A 170 9.81 -15.12 22.15
N LYS A 171 11.09 -15.41 22.35
CA LYS A 171 12.10 -14.37 22.53
C LYS A 171 12.88 -14.23 21.23
N LEU A 172 12.77 -13.06 20.62
CA LEU A 172 13.54 -12.69 19.44
C LEU A 172 14.85 -12.07 19.90
N VAL A 173 15.96 -12.63 19.41
CA VAL A 173 17.31 -12.14 19.64
C VAL A 173 17.82 -11.59 18.32
N GLU A 174 18.21 -10.32 18.33
CA GLU A 174 18.71 -9.62 17.14
C GLU A 174 19.89 -10.38 16.52
N ASN A 175 19.90 -10.53 15.19
CA ASN A 175 20.92 -11.28 14.43
C ASN A 175 21.10 -12.76 14.83
N PHE A 176 20.17 -13.32 15.62
CA PHE A 176 20.19 -14.72 16.04
C PHE A 176 18.84 -15.42 15.81
N GLY A 177 17.71 -14.70 15.90
CA GLY A 177 16.38 -15.24 15.65
C GLY A 177 15.67 -15.68 16.92
N VAL A 178 14.87 -16.75 16.84
CA VAL A 178 14.07 -17.24 17.96
C VAL A 178 14.93 -18.08 18.92
N GLU A 179 15.07 -17.64 20.17
CA GLU A 179 15.85 -18.38 21.18
C GLU A 179 15.34 -19.83 21.36
N GLY A 180 16.24 -20.81 21.18
CA GLY A 180 15.94 -22.23 21.29
C GLY A 180 15.20 -22.84 20.10
N ASP A 181 15.10 -22.13 18.96
CA ASP A 181 14.67 -22.72 17.69
C ASP A 181 15.86 -23.35 16.94
N VAL A 182 15.61 -24.46 16.24
CA VAL A 182 16.63 -25.16 15.44
C VAL A 182 17.26 -24.31 14.33
N HIS A 183 16.56 -23.26 13.87
CA HIS A 183 17.07 -22.34 12.86
C HIS A 183 17.71 -21.07 13.43
N ALA A 184 17.79 -20.94 14.76
CA ALA A 184 18.46 -19.82 15.39
C ALA A 184 19.96 -19.80 15.05
N GLY A 185 20.50 -18.61 14.76
CA GLY A 185 21.89 -18.41 14.35
C GLY A 185 22.21 -18.87 12.92
N THR A 186 21.22 -19.31 12.13
CA THR A 186 21.41 -19.71 10.72
C THR A 186 21.04 -18.60 9.75
N GLU A 187 21.15 -18.82 8.44
CA GLU A 187 20.69 -17.85 7.42
C GLU A 187 19.18 -17.57 7.48
N ARG A 188 18.38 -18.50 8.03
CA ARG A 188 16.92 -18.36 8.17
C ARG A 188 16.52 -18.26 9.65
N GLN A 189 16.88 -17.15 10.28
CA GLN A 189 16.77 -16.93 11.74
C GLN A 189 15.33 -16.90 12.26
N VAL A 190 14.41 -16.35 11.48
CA VAL A 190 12.97 -16.23 11.80
C VAL A 190 12.16 -16.41 10.52
N SER A 191 11.05 -17.13 10.61
CA SER A 191 10.05 -17.18 9.54
C SER A 191 8.73 -16.53 9.96
N LEU A 192 8.27 -15.59 9.13
CA LEU A 192 7.00 -14.89 9.27
C LEU A 192 6.03 -15.36 8.19
N PHE A 193 4.77 -15.59 8.57
CA PHE A 193 3.71 -16.00 7.64
C PHE A 193 2.48 -15.09 7.76
N PRO A 194 2.24 -14.19 6.79
CA PRO A 194 0.99 -13.44 6.72
C PRO A 194 -0.14 -14.35 6.23
N LEU A 195 -1.21 -14.49 6.99
CA LEU A 195 -2.34 -15.33 6.61
C LEU A 195 -3.02 -14.87 5.32
N GLU A 196 -2.88 -13.60 4.95
CA GLU A 196 -3.32 -13.05 3.67
C GLU A 196 -2.67 -13.75 2.46
N ALA A 197 -1.47 -14.33 2.63
CA ALA A 197 -0.82 -15.11 1.59
C ALA A 197 -1.59 -16.39 1.23
N LEU A 198 -2.42 -16.93 2.14
CA LEU A 198 -3.27 -18.10 1.86
C LEU A 198 -4.27 -17.83 0.75
N ALA A 199 -4.67 -16.58 0.52
CA ALA A 199 -5.56 -16.21 -0.59
C ALA A 199 -4.92 -16.45 -1.98
N LYS A 200 -3.59 -16.58 -2.05
CA LYS A 200 -2.85 -16.90 -3.29
C LYS A 200 -2.71 -18.41 -3.51
N VAL A 201 -2.97 -19.25 -2.50
CA VAL A 201 -2.84 -20.69 -2.64
C VAL A 201 -4.02 -21.23 -3.48
N PRO A 202 -3.76 -22.01 -4.55
CA PRO A 202 -4.83 -22.59 -5.35
C PRO A 202 -5.81 -23.39 -4.49
N LYS A 203 -7.11 -23.26 -4.76
CA LYS A 203 -8.16 -24.01 -4.05
C LYS A 203 -7.83 -25.52 -4.07
N GLY A 204 -7.84 -26.15 -2.89
CA GLY A 204 -7.55 -27.57 -2.71
C GLY A 204 -6.07 -27.93 -2.51
N LYS A 205 -5.13 -26.97 -2.60
CA LYS A 205 -3.70 -27.20 -2.31
C LYS A 205 -3.28 -26.84 -0.88
N PHE A 206 -4.13 -26.13 -0.12
CA PHE A 206 -3.94 -25.91 1.31
C PHE A 206 -4.91 -26.80 2.08
N THR A 207 -4.38 -27.88 2.68
CA THR A 207 -5.17 -28.89 3.42
C THR A 207 -4.77 -29.00 4.89
N PHE A 208 -3.78 -28.22 5.33
CA PHE A 208 -3.27 -28.27 6.71
C PHE A 208 -4.01 -27.26 7.59
N PRO A 209 -4.39 -27.64 8.83
CA PRO A 209 -4.95 -26.69 9.78
C PRO A 209 -3.88 -25.65 10.20
N LEU A 210 -4.32 -24.45 10.57
CA LEU A 210 -3.45 -23.29 10.87
C LEU A 210 -2.46 -23.54 12.02
N ASP A 211 -2.70 -24.54 12.84
CA ASP A 211 -1.84 -25.00 13.94
C ASP A 211 -0.74 -25.96 13.50
N GLN A 212 -0.68 -26.34 12.21
CA GLN A 212 0.37 -27.16 11.60
C GLN A 212 1.29 -26.35 10.68
N LEU A 213 1.33 -25.02 10.84
CA LEU A 213 2.24 -24.15 10.09
C LEU A 213 3.70 -24.40 10.52
N THR A 214 4.61 -24.27 9.55
CA THR A 214 6.05 -24.49 9.77
C THR A 214 6.80 -23.20 10.11
N GLU A 215 6.10 -22.07 10.13
CA GLU A 215 6.63 -20.74 10.36
C GLU A 215 6.64 -20.38 11.85
N ASN A 216 7.63 -19.60 12.29
CA ASN A 216 7.74 -19.19 13.69
C ASN A 216 6.59 -18.30 14.13
N ILE A 217 6.17 -17.38 13.27
CA ILE A 217 5.20 -16.36 13.62
C ILE A 217 4.21 -16.24 12.46
N SER A 218 2.94 -16.56 12.68
CA SER A 218 1.89 -16.26 11.71
C SER A 218 1.12 -15.02 12.14
N ILE A 219 0.93 -14.10 11.21
CA ILE A 219 0.32 -12.80 11.46
C ILE A 219 -0.88 -12.55 10.56
N LEU A 220 -1.76 -11.67 10.99
CA LEU A 220 -2.90 -11.16 10.24
C LEU A 220 -2.92 -9.64 10.35
N GLY A 221 -3.24 -8.92 9.30
CA GLY A 221 -3.36 -7.47 9.26
C GLY A 221 -2.09 -6.73 8.84
N ILE A 222 -0.98 -7.43 8.64
CA ILE A 222 0.23 -6.87 8.02
C ILE A 222 0.35 -7.45 6.61
N PRO A 223 0.23 -6.62 5.57
CA PRO A 223 0.40 -7.08 4.20
C PRO A 223 1.73 -7.78 3.97
N GLU A 224 1.70 -8.93 3.30
CA GLU A 224 2.87 -9.77 2.99
C GLU A 224 4.02 -8.99 2.35
N TYR A 225 3.70 -8.03 1.48
CA TYR A 225 4.71 -7.26 0.77
C TYR A 225 5.55 -6.34 1.68
N LEU A 226 5.12 -6.11 2.93
CA LEU A 226 5.90 -5.38 3.94
C LEU A 226 6.85 -6.30 4.70
N LEU A 227 6.61 -7.61 4.65
CA LEU A 227 7.42 -8.65 5.29
C LEU A 227 8.49 -9.11 4.30
N LEU A 228 9.43 -8.21 4.00
CA LEU A 228 10.53 -8.52 3.09
C LEU A 228 11.39 -9.68 3.65
N PRO A 229 11.88 -10.62 2.82
CA PRO A 229 12.77 -11.67 3.28
C PRO A 229 14.06 -11.08 3.86
N GLY A 230 14.43 -11.47 5.08
CA GLY A 230 15.73 -11.11 5.69
C GLY A 230 15.78 -9.77 6.43
N LYS A 231 14.63 -9.19 6.80
CA LYS A 231 14.53 -8.11 7.79
C LYS A 231 13.70 -8.54 8.99
#